data_AF-A0A7R9MN36-F1
#
_entry.id   AF-A0A7R9MN36-F1
#
_cell.length_a   1.000
_cell.length_b   1.000
_cell.length_c   1.000
_cell.angle_alpha   90.00
_cell.angle_beta   90.00
_cell.angle_gamma   90.00
#
_symmetry.space_group_name_H-M   'P 1'
#
loop_
_entity.id
_entity.type
_entity.pdbx_description
1 polymer ?
#
loop_
_entity_poly.entity_id
_entity_poly.type
_entity_poly.pdbx_seq_one_letter_code
_entity_poly.pdbx_strand_id
1 'polypeptide(L)'
;MADGRVAFMGSIGEAKDFFSSQGLELCDNYLEWNANKVNSGYNVDNICPLNLATLGSGYRAGYWEQLVTVLWRSYIVLMRNPSLIQTRLACMTVLFGILYYGQGYDYSNVDNIKGALNMILQRTSMSQSMVALTTLIGEEALLFREHHNRTYALFPYILATIITQVMFKYNMIHFKTI
;
A
#
# COMPACT_ATOMS: atom_id res chain seq x y z
N MET A 1 24.98 -3.10 -19.57
CA MET A 1 24.33 -1.98 -20.29
C MET A 1 25.06 -0.71 -19.91
N ALA A 2 25.33 0.17 -20.87
CA ALA A 2 25.89 1.50 -20.63
C ALA A 2 25.07 2.48 -21.48
N ASP A 3 24.64 3.60 -20.89
CA ASP A 3 23.81 4.63 -21.55
C ASP A 3 22.57 4.08 -22.30
N GLY A 4 21.88 3.12 -21.69
CA GLY A 4 20.67 2.51 -22.28
C GLY A 4 20.92 1.58 -23.47
N ARG A 5 22.18 1.33 -23.85
CA ARG A 5 22.55 0.36 -24.88
C ARG A 5 23.07 -0.93 -24.25
N VAL A 6 22.74 -2.06 -24.88
CA VAL A 6 23.25 -3.37 -24.47
C VAL A 6 24.72 -3.46 -24.88
N ALA A 7 25.62 -3.61 -23.90
CA ALA A 7 27.06 -3.68 -24.14
C ALA A 7 27.52 -5.06 -24.61
N PHE A 8 26.87 -6.12 -24.11
CA PHE A 8 27.10 -7.51 -24.50
C PHE A 8 25.88 -8.35 -24.10
N MET A 9 25.55 -9.38 -24.87
CA MET A 9 24.49 -10.35 -24.58
C MET A 9 24.97 -11.73 -25.04
N GLY A 10 25.06 -12.68 -24.12
CA GLY A 10 25.62 -14.01 -24.37
C GLY A 10 26.00 -14.70 -23.07
N SER A 11 26.63 -15.87 -23.17
CA SER A 11 27.14 -16.60 -22.01
C SER A 11 28.31 -15.87 -21.35
N ILE A 12 28.61 -16.20 -20.09
CA ILE A 12 29.72 -15.56 -19.36
C ILE A 12 31.08 -15.87 -20.00
N GLY A 13 31.21 -17.02 -20.67
CA GLY A 13 32.42 -17.40 -21.42
C GLY A 13 32.63 -16.50 -22.64
N GLU A 14 31.60 -16.35 -23.46
CA GLU A 14 31.63 -15.46 -24.64
C GLU A 14 31.84 -13.99 -24.26
N ALA A 15 31.30 -13.57 -23.10
CA ALA A 15 31.51 -12.23 -22.57
C ALA A 15 33.01 -11.98 -22.29
N LYS A 16 33.69 -12.96 -21.68
CA LYS A 16 35.12 -12.86 -21.37
C LYS A 16 35.93 -12.67 -22.64
N ASP A 17 35.66 -13.47 -23.67
CA ASP A 17 36.37 -13.39 -24.95
C ASP A 17 36.09 -12.05 -25.65
N PHE A 18 34.84 -11.58 -25.62
CA PHE A 18 34.46 -10.29 -26.19
C PHE A 18 35.19 -9.12 -25.50
N PHE A 19 35.16 -9.02 -24.17
CA PHE A 19 35.80 -7.90 -23.46
C PHE A 19 37.34 -7.97 -23.52
N SER A 20 37.92 -9.18 -23.55
CA SER A 20 39.35 -9.37 -23.79
C SER A 20 39.75 -8.88 -25.18
N SER A 21 38.92 -9.10 -26.20
CA SER A 21 39.17 -8.58 -27.56
C SER A 21 39.14 -7.04 -27.64
N GLN A 22 38.44 -6.39 -26.71
CA GLN A 22 38.37 -4.93 -26.60
C GLN A 22 39.51 -4.34 -25.74
N GLY A 23 40.47 -5.16 -25.31
CA GLY A 23 41.59 -4.74 -24.45
C GLY A 23 41.21 -4.49 -23.00
N LEU A 24 40.03 -4.95 -22.57
CA LEU A 24 39.54 -4.87 -21.20
C LEU A 24 39.78 -6.22 -20.52
N GLU A 25 41.02 -6.45 -20.09
CA GLU A 25 41.38 -7.64 -19.31
C GLU A 25 40.86 -7.52 -17.87
N LEU A 26 40.33 -8.62 -17.34
CA LEU A 26 39.87 -8.67 -15.96
C LEU A 26 41.06 -8.86 -15.02
N CYS A 27 41.09 -8.13 -13.90
CA CYS A 27 42.12 -8.31 -12.87
C CYS A 27 42.12 -9.76 -12.34
N ASP A 28 43.31 -10.32 -12.04
CA ASP A 28 43.50 -11.72 -11.62
C ASP A 28 42.56 -12.18 -10.48
N ASN A 29 42.26 -11.29 -9.53
CA ASN A 29 41.42 -11.57 -8.36
C ASN A 29 39.90 -11.66 -8.67
N TYR A 30 39.47 -11.24 -9.88
CA TYR A 30 38.08 -11.32 -10.29
C TYR A 30 37.64 -12.76 -10.59
N LEU A 31 38.55 -13.58 -11.14
CA LEU A 31 38.27 -14.96 -11.52
C LEU A 31 38.02 -15.84 -10.29
N GLU A 32 38.73 -15.63 -9.19
CA GLU A 32 38.51 -16.33 -7.91
C GLU A 32 37.16 -15.99 -7.26
N TRP A 33 36.78 -14.70 -7.25
CA TRP A 33 35.48 -14.28 -6.73
C TRP A 33 34.32 -14.86 -7.55
N ASN A 34 34.46 -14.90 -8.88
CA ASN A 34 33.42 -15.43 -9.75
C ASN A 34 33.36 -16.97 -9.71
N ALA A 35 34.50 -17.67 -9.64
CA ALA A 35 34.54 -19.14 -9.49
C ALA A 35 33.80 -19.59 -8.22
N ASN A 36 33.93 -18.85 -7.11
CA ASN A 36 33.17 -19.08 -5.88
C ASN A 36 31.66 -18.80 -6.03
N LYS A 37 31.25 -17.90 -6.93
CA LYS A 37 29.83 -17.63 -7.25
C LYS A 37 29.21 -18.62 -8.23
N VAL A 38 29.96 -19.11 -9.21
CA VAL A 38 29.48 -20.15 -10.15
C VAL A 38 29.27 -21.48 -9.41
N ASN A 39 30.12 -21.80 -8.42
CA ASN A 39 29.89 -22.92 -7.50
C ASN A 39 28.65 -22.73 -6.59
N SER A 40 28.13 -21.49 -6.47
CA SER A 40 26.91 -21.16 -5.72
C SER A 40 25.63 -21.24 -6.56
N GLY A 41 25.62 -22.05 -7.64
CA GLY A 41 24.40 -22.64 -8.19
C GLY A 41 23.36 -21.70 -8.81
N TYR A 42 23.69 -20.44 -9.10
CA TYR A 42 22.80 -19.57 -9.88
C TYR A 42 22.98 -19.85 -11.37
N ASN A 43 22.26 -20.87 -11.85
CA ASN A 43 22.07 -21.16 -13.27
C ASN A 43 21.34 -19.96 -13.92
N VAL A 44 22.11 -19.10 -14.61
CA VAL A 44 21.61 -17.90 -15.30
C VAL A 44 20.83 -18.23 -16.57
N ASP A 45 20.90 -19.47 -17.05
CA ASP A 45 20.17 -19.95 -18.22
C ASP A 45 18.73 -20.37 -17.84
N ASN A 46 18.47 -20.49 -16.52
CA ASN A 46 17.15 -20.68 -15.92
C ASN A 46 16.62 -19.41 -15.25
N ILE A 47 17.08 -18.21 -15.65
CA ILE A 47 16.27 -17.00 -15.41
C ILE A 47 14.97 -17.29 -16.14
N CYS A 48 13.93 -17.56 -15.34
CA CYS A 48 12.69 -18.23 -15.73
C CYS A 48 12.37 -18.03 -17.20
N PRO A 49 12.01 -19.07 -17.98
CA PRO A 49 11.15 -18.82 -19.12
C PRO A 49 9.87 -18.25 -18.52
N LEU A 50 9.84 -16.93 -18.33
CA LEU A 50 8.64 -16.17 -18.06
C LEU A 50 7.87 -16.43 -19.33
N ASN A 51 7.00 -17.44 -19.26
CA ASN A 51 6.30 -17.95 -20.42
C ASN A 51 5.55 -16.75 -20.99
N LEU A 52 6.11 -16.15 -22.04
CA LEU A 52 5.64 -14.89 -22.61
C LEU A 52 4.23 -15.08 -23.17
N ALA A 53 3.81 -16.34 -23.40
CA ALA A 53 2.45 -16.73 -23.76
C ALA A 53 1.47 -16.81 -22.56
N THR A 54 1.94 -16.82 -21.31
CA THR A 54 1.09 -16.64 -20.11
C THR A 54 0.95 -15.18 -19.67
N LEU A 55 1.61 -14.25 -20.38
CA LEU A 55 1.37 -12.81 -20.30
C LEU A 55 0.05 -12.45 -21.02
N GLY A 56 -1.00 -13.21 -20.70
CA GLY A 56 -2.36 -12.94 -21.14
C GLY A 56 -2.69 -11.48 -20.86
N SER A 57 -3.42 -10.88 -21.79
CA SER A 57 -3.81 -9.47 -21.88
C SER A 57 -4.67 -8.95 -20.69
N GLY A 58 -4.65 -9.58 -19.52
CA GLY A 58 -5.53 -9.25 -18.40
C GLY A 58 -4.94 -9.57 -17.03
N TYR A 59 -5.68 -9.19 -15.99
CA TYR A 59 -5.35 -9.54 -14.60
C TYR A 59 -5.51 -11.05 -14.38
N ARG A 60 -4.63 -11.65 -13.57
CA ARG A 60 -4.59 -13.11 -13.32
C ARG A 60 -5.79 -13.65 -12.54
N ALA A 61 -6.53 -12.80 -11.82
CA ALA A 61 -7.63 -13.18 -10.93
C ALA A 61 -8.90 -12.38 -11.26
N GLY A 62 -10.07 -12.91 -10.88
CA GLY A 62 -11.34 -12.21 -11.04
C GLY A 62 -11.42 -10.93 -10.17
N TYR A 63 -12.22 -9.95 -10.60
CA TYR A 63 -12.37 -8.67 -9.86
C TYR A 63 -12.78 -8.85 -8.40
N TRP A 64 -13.64 -9.85 -8.11
CA TRP A 64 -14.11 -10.12 -6.75
C TRP A 64 -13.05 -10.77 -5.87
N GLU A 65 -12.28 -11.72 -6.41
CA GLU A 65 -11.19 -12.37 -5.69
C GLU A 65 -10.08 -11.36 -5.36
N GLN A 66 -9.78 -10.46 -6.29
CA GLN A 66 -8.88 -9.33 -6.06
C GLN A 66 -9.38 -8.45 -4.91
N LEU A 67 -10.66 -8.06 -4.93
CA LEU A 67 -11.26 -7.21 -3.91
C LEU A 67 -11.19 -7.85 -2.53
N VAL A 68 -11.61 -9.10 -2.39
CA VAL A 68 -11.62 -9.81 -1.10
C VAL A 68 -10.20 -9.96 -0.54
N THR A 69 -9.23 -10.31 -1.40
CA THR A 69 -7.84 -10.47 -1.00
C THR A 69 -7.24 -9.16 -0.51
N VAL A 70 -7.45 -8.07 -1.26
CA VAL A 70 -6.96 -6.74 -0.89
C VAL A 70 -7.64 -6.23 0.37
N LEU A 71 -8.95 -6.45 0.51
CA LEU A 71 -9.73 -6.08 1.70
C LEU A 71 -9.20 -6.78 2.95
N TRP A 72 -8.97 -8.09 2.87
CA TRP A 72 -8.40 -8.85 3.98
C TRP A 72 -7.02 -8.32 4.37
N ARG A 73 -6.16 -8.06 3.38
CA ARG A 73 -4.81 -7.49 3.57
C ARG A 73 -4.88 -6.12 4.24
N SER A 74 -5.70 -5.18 3.74
CA SER A 74 -5.83 -3.83 4.29
C SER A 74 -6.40 -3.84 5.70
N TYR A 75 -7.33 -4.76 6.00
CA TYR A 75 -7.94 -4.89 7.31
C TYR A 75 -6.94 -5.30 8.40
N ILE A 76 -6.08 -6.28 8.13
CA ILE A 76 -5.04 -6.70 9.08
C ILE A 76 -4.06 -5.56 9.35
N VAL A 77 -3.67 -4.82 8.30
CA VAL A 77 -2.74 -3.69 8.43
C VAL A 77 -3.31 -2.59 9.32
N LEU A 78 -4.61 -2.30 9.17
CA LEU A 78 -5.29 -1.28 9.96
C LEU A 78 -5.47 -1.72 11.43
N MET A 79 -5.78 -3.00 11.67
CA MET A 79 -5.90 -3.57 13.02
C MET A 79 -4.61 -3.49 13.83
N ARG A 80 -3.45 -3.54 13.18
CA ARG A 80 -2.14 -3.45 13.85
C ARG A 80 -1.83 -2.06 14.42
N ASN A 81 -2.48 -0.99 13.93
CA ASN A 81 -2.15 0.39 14.30
C ASN A 81 -3.35 1.19 14.84
N PRO A 82 -3.89 0.88 16.03
CA PRO A 82 -5.09 1.55 16.56
C PRO A 82 -4.82 2.90 17.28
N SER A 83 -3.57 3.23 17.59
CA SER A 83 -3.22 4.27 18.57
C SER A 83 -3.62 5.71 18.16
N LEU A 84 -3.54 6.05 16.88
CA LEU A 84 -3.78 7.41 16.37
C LEU A 84 -5.27 7.79 16.32
N ILE A 85 -6.16 6.82 16.27
CA ILE A 85 -7.61 7.07 16.10
C ILE A 85 -8.27 7.29 17.45
N GLN A 86 -7.83 6.56 18.49
CA GLN A 86 -8.39 6.63 19.84
C GLN A 86 -8.17 8.01 20.49
N THR A 87 -7.00 8.61 20.30
CA THR A 87 -6.65 9.93 20.86
C THR A 87 -7.47 11.05 20.21
N ARG A 88 -7.65 11.01 18.89
CA ARG A 88 -8.44 12.00 18.15
C ARG A 88 -9.89 12.03 18.61
N LEU A 89 -10.51 10.87 18.80
CA LEU A 89 -11.90 10.79 19.28
C LEU A 89 -12.02 11.27 20.72
N ALA A 90 -11.05 10.96 21.59
CA ALA A 90 -11.05 11.40 22.99
C ALA A 90 -10.95 12.93 23.12
N CYS A 91 -9.97 13.57 22.47
CA CYS A 91 -9.84 15.03 22.52
C CYS A 91 -11.09 15.75 22.00
N MET A 92 -11.68 15.21 20.94
CA MET A 92 -12.84 15.80 20.31
C MET A 92 -14.11 15.67 21.15
N THR A 93 -14.36 14.49 21.71
CA THR A 93 -15.51 14.28 22.60
C THR A 93 -15.42 15.12 23.86
N VAL A 94 -14.24 15.28 24.46
CA VAL A 94 -14.02 16.16 25.61
C VAL A 94 -14.30 17.62 25.26
N LEU A 95 -13.77 18.12 24.15
CA LEU A 95 -14.00 19.49 23.70
C LEU A 95 -15.49 19.80 23.52
N PHE A 96 -16.24 18.93 22.85
CA PHE A 96 -17.67 19.13 22.68
C PHE A 96 -18.47 18.91 23.96
N GLY A 97 -18.05 17.95 24.79
CA GLY A 97 -18.66 17.71 26.10
C GLY A 97 -18.61 18.94 27.00
N ILE A 98 -17.51 19.69 26.97
CA ILE A 98 -17.37 20.96 27.72
C ILE A 98 -18.22 22.07 27.08
N LEU A 99 -18.19 22.20 25.75
CA LEU A 99 -18.85 23.29 25.02
C LEU A 99 -20.39 23.25 25.13
N TYR A 100 -20.94 22.04 25.22
CA TYR A 100 -22.39 21.80 25.30
C TYR A 100 -22.85 21.33 26.68
N TYR A 101 -22.02 21.49 27.72
CA TYR A 101 -22.37 21.10 29.08
C TYR A 101 -23.48 22.03 29.64
N GLY A 102 -24.56 21.44 30.16
CA GLY A 102 -25.58 22.18 30.89
C GLY A 102 -26.66 22.88 30.05
N GLN A 103 -26.95 22.42 28.83
CA GLN A 103 -28.10 22.93 28.07
C GLN A 103 -29.44 22.45 28.66
N GLY A 104 -30.35 23.39 28.94
CA GLY A 104 -31.71 23.09 29.36
C GLY A 104 -32.63 22.71 28.19
N TYR A 105 -33.78 22.12 28.48
CA TYR A 105 -34.78 21.68 27.48
C TYR A 105 -35.77 22.78 27.07
N ASP A 106 -35.31 24.02 26.98
CA ASP A 106 -36.14 25.16 26.58
C ASP A 106 -36.21 25.31 25.06
N TYR A 107 -37.30 25.90 24.56
CA TYR A 107 -37.46 26.19 23.13
C TYR A 107 -36.31 27.02 22.54
N SER A 108 -35.70 27.90 23.36
CA SER A 108 -34.53 28.69 22.97
C SER A 108 -33.27 27.85 22.75
N ASN A 109 -33.16 26.68 23.40
CA ASN A 109 -31.98 25.81 23.30
C ASN A 109 -32.08 24.81 22.14
N VAL A 110 -33.24 24.67 21.50
CA VAL A 110 -33.44 23.77 20.35
C VAL A 110 -32.48 24.10 19.20
N ASP A 111 -32.18 25.38 18.98
CA ASP A 111 -31.23 25.79 17.94
C ASP A 111 -29.78 25.45 18.31
N ASN A 112 -29.43 25.56 19.58
CA ASN A 112 -28.11 25.21 20.09
C ASN A 112 -27.87 23.69 19.98
N ILE A 113 -28.88 22.86 20.26
CA ILE A 113 -28.84 21.40 20.06
C ILE A 113 -28.70 21.04 18.58
N LYS A 114 -29.43 21.72 17.68
CA LYS A 114 -29.30 21.53 16.23
C LYS A 114 -27.89 21.89 15.75
N GLY A 115 -27.33 23.00 16.23
CA GLY A 115 -25.95 23.40 15.98
C GLY A 115 -24.96 22.36 16.49
N ALA A 116 -25.17 21.82 17.70
CA ALA A 116 -24.34 20.76 18.29
C ALA A 116 -24.30 19.52 17.40
N LEU A 117 -25.46 19.04 16.96
CA LEU A 117 -25.59 17.87 16.11
C LEU A 117 -24.87 18.08 14.77
N ASN A 118 -25.05 19.27 14.17
CA ASN A 118 -24.38 19.61 12.92
C ASN A 118 -22.85 19.67 13.08
N MET A 119 -22.34 20.24 14.17
CA MET A 119 -20.90 20.29 14.44
C MET A 119 -20.30 18.89 14.66
N ILE A 120 -21.01 17.98 15.34
CA ILE A 120 -20.56 16.59 15.53
C ILE A 120 -20.52 15.85 14.18
N LEU A 121 -21.55 16.03 13.34
CA LEU A 121 -21.61 15.45 12.01
C LEU A 121 -20.43 15.93 11.15
N GLN A 122 -20.21 17.24 11.10
CA GLN A 122 -19.15 17.84 10.28
C GLN A 122 -17.76 17.43 10.75
N ARG A 123 -17.54 17.38 12.07
CA ARG A 123 -16.27 16.89 12.64
C ARG A 123 -15.99 15.44 12.25
N THR A 124 -17.01 14.58 12.28
CA THR A 124 -16.85 13.16 11.95
C THR A 124 -16.53 12.96 10.46
N SER A 125 -17.24 13.68 9.58
CA SER A 125 -17.03 13.63 8.13
C SER A 125 -15.64 14.12 7.72
N MET A 126 -15.20 15.26 8.26
CA MET A 126 -13.89 15.83 7.92
C MET A 126 -12.73 14.97 8.45
N SER A 127 -12.91 14.32 9.60
CA SER A 127 -11.93 13.35 10.12
C SER A 127 -11.84 12.11 9.23
N GLN A 128 -12.96 11.65 8.67
CA GLN A 128 -12.97 10.50 7.76
C GLN A 128 -12.27 10.77 6.44
N SER A 129 -12.51 11.93 5.82
CA SER A 129 -11.86 12.28 4.56
C SER A 129 -10.35 12.44 4.73
N MET A 130 -9.89 13.06 5.82
CA MET A 130 -8.46 13.28 6.04
C MET A 130 -7.69 11.98 6.27
N VAL A 131 -8.28 11.02 6.98
CA VAL A 131 -7.68 9.68 7.14
C VAL A 131 -7.62 8.96 5.80
N ALA A 132 -8.70 8.97 5.01
CA ALA A 132 -8.72 8.30 3.70
C ALA A 132 -7.66 8.87 2.74
N LEU A 133 -7.51 10.19 2.70
CA LEU A 133 -6.52 10.85 1.85
C LEU A 133 -5.09 10.53 2.27
N THR A 134 -4.79 10.64 3.57
CA THR A 134 -3.42 10.37 4.08
C THR A 134 -3.01 8.92 3.91
N THR A 135 -3.94 7.96 4.05
CA THR A 135 -3.66 6.56 3.76
C THR A 135 -3.39 6.31 2.28
N LEU A 136 -4.16 6.93 1.38
CA LEU A 136 -3.98 6.77 -0.07
C LEU A 136 -2.63 7.32 -0.53
N ILE A 137 -2.24 8.50 -0.03
CA ILE A 137 -0.94 9.11 -0.35
C ILE A 137 0.21 8.27 0.23
N GLY A 138 0.05 7.74 1.44
CA GLY A 138 1.04 6.85 2.05
C GLY A 138 1.23 5.53 1.29
N GLU A 139 0.21 5.08 0.55
CA GLU A 139 0.21 3.83 -0.20
C GLU A 139 0.41 4.04 -1.71
N GLU A 140 0.57 5.28 -2.17
CA GLU A 140 0.66 5.64 -3.60
C GLU A 140 1.81 4.94 -4.32
N ALA A 141 3.01 4.96 -3.73
CA ALA A 141 4.19 4.33 -4.33
C ALA A 141 4.06 2.80 -4.45
N LEU A 142 3.40 2.17 -3.46
CA LEU A 142 3.08 0.75 -3.51
C LEU A 142 2.07 0.47 -4.62
N LEU A 143 1.06 1.33 -4.76
CA LEU A 143 0.02 1.22 -5.76
C LEU A 143 0.58 1.34 -7.19
N PHE A 144 1.46 2.30 -7.47
CA PHE A 144 2.10 2.43 -8.78
C PHE A 144 2.92 1.19 -9.14
N ARG A 145 3.69 0.66 -8.19
CA ARG A 145 4.49 -0.55 -8.37
C ARG A 145 3.63 -1.78 -8.65
N GLU A 146 2.57 -1.97 -7.87
CA GLU A 146 1.66 -3.13 -8.00
C GLU A 146 0.75 -3.02 -9.25
N HIS A 147 0.42 -1.79 -9.66
CA HIS A 147 -0.31 -1.51 -10.91
C HIS A 147 0.55 -1.80 -12.14
N HIS A 148 1.83 -1.39 -12.13
CA HIS A 148 2.77 -1.71 -13.20
C HIS A 148 2.95 -3.23 -13.37
N ASN A 149 2.98 -3.96 -12.26
CA ASN A 149 3.05 -5.42 -12.25
C ASN A 149 1.70 -6.11 -12.52
N ARG A 150 0.62 -5.35 -12.81
CA ARG A 150 -0.75 -5.84 -13.07
C ARG A 150 -1.26 -6.85 -12.03
N THR A 151 -0.91 -6.65 -10.76
CA THR A 151 -1.34 -7.57 -9.70
C THR A 151 -2.81 -7.33 -9.32
N TYR A 152 -3.25 -6.07 -9.26
CA TYR A 152 -4.63 -5.67 -8.96
C TYR A 152 -5.03 -4.41 -9.74
N ALA A 153 -6.32 -4.26 -10.03
CA ALA A 153 -6.86 -3.02 -10.62
C ALA A 153 -7.01 -1.91 -9.57
N LEU A 154 -6.97 -0.65 -10.02
CA LEU A 154 -7.06 0.54 -9.15
C LEU A 154 -8.42 0.64 -8.43
N PHE A 155 -9.51 0.38 -9.15
CA PHE A 155 -10.86 0.47 -8.61
C PHE A 155 -11.14 -0.46 -7.41
N PRO A 156 -10.91 -1.79 -7.50
CA PRO A 156 -11.14 -2.68 -6.35
C PRO A 156 -10.25 -2.34 -5.16
N TYR A 157 -9.06 -1.77 -5.38
CA TYR A 157 -8.18 -1.31 -4.31
C TYR A 157 -8.78 -0.13 -3.52
N ILE A 158 -9.20 0.93 -4.24
CA ILE A 158 -9.81 2.11 -3.61
C ILE A 158 -11.07 1.71 -2.85
N LEU A 159 -11.90 0.84 -3.45
CA LEU A 159 -13.13 0.37 -2.85
C LEU A 159 -12.87 -0.48 -1.59
N ALA A 160 -11.92 -1.41 -1.65
CA ALA A 160 -11.50 -2.21 -0.49
C ALA A 160 -10.96 -1.33 0.65
N THR A 161 -10.21 -0.28 0.32
CA THR A 161 -9.67 0.67 1.30
C THR A 161 -10.78 1.43 2.02
N ILE A 162 -11.77 1.97 1.27
CA ILE A 162 -12.92 2.68 1.85
C ILE A 162 -13.73 1.75 2.76
N ILE A 163 -14.05 0.53 2.29
CA ILE A 163 -14.79 -0.46 3.07
C ILE A 163 -14.04 -0.80 4.36
N THR A 164 -12.74 -1.06 4.27
CA THR A 164 -11.90 -1.40 5.43
C THR A 164 -11.91 -0.30 6.48
N GLN A 165 -11.77 0.96 6.06
CA GLN A 165 -11.79 2.10 6.98
C GLN A 165 -13.13 2.26 7.70
N VAL A 166 -14.24 2.03 6.99
CA VAL A 166 -15.58 2.07 7.58
C VAL A 166 -15.73 0.92 8.59
N MET A 167 -15.42 -0.31 8.19
CA MET A 167 -15.54 -1.51 9.05
C MET A 167 -14.72 -1.38 10.34
N PHE A 168 -13.49 -0.87 10.25
CA PHE A 168 -12.64 -0.66 11.41
C PHE A 168 -13.22 0.36 12.40
N LYS A 169 -13.79 1.48 11.91
CA LYS A 169 -14.43 2.49 12.77
C LYS A 169 -15.64 1.92 13.51
N TYR A 170 -16.50 1.16 12.82
CA TYR A 170 -17.66 0.50 13.43
C TYR A 170 -17.22 -0.47 14.54
N ASN A 171 -16.23 -1.32 14.27
CA ASN A 171 -15.73 -2.29 15.25
C ASN A 171 -15.15 -1.59 16.50
N MET A 172 -14.37 -0.52 16.32
CA MET A 172 -13.81 0.26 17.42
C MET A 172 -14.88 0.93 18.30
N ILE A 173 -15.97 1.45 17.70
CA ILE A 173 -17.08 2.04 18.47
C ILE A 173 -17.79 0.97 19.30
N HIS A 174 -18.04 -0.20 18.72
CA HIS A 174 -18.68 -1.32 19.41
C HIS A 174 -17.85 -1.82 20.60
N PHE A 175 -16.53 -1.99 20.41
CA PHE A 175 -15.63 -2.44 21.48
C PHE A 175 -15.54 -1.46 22.67
N LYS A 176 -15.74 -0.16 22.44
CA LYS A 176 -15.62 0.87 23.49
C LYS A 176 -16.94 1.18 24.23
N THR A 177 -18.05 0.64 23.73
CA THR A 177 -19.39 0.83 24.32
C THR A 177 -19.77 -0.31 25.29
N ILE A 178 -19.04 -1.42 25.27
CA ILE A 178 -19.12 -2.54 26.22
C ILE A 178 -18.09 -2.33 27.33
#